data_AF-A0A2D8ES77-F1
#
_entry.id   AF-A0A2D8ES77-F1
#
_cell.length_a   1.000
_cell.length_b   1.000
_cell.length_c   1.000
_cell.angle_alpha   90.00
_cell.angle_beta   90.00
_cell.angle_gamma   90.00
#
_symmetry.space_group_name_H-M   'P 1'
#
loop_
_entity.id
_entity.type
_entity.pdbx_description
1 polymer ?
#
loop_
_entity_poly.entity_id
_entity_poly.type
_entity_poly.pdbx_seq_one_letter_code
_entity_poly.pdbx_strand_id
1 'polypeptide(L)'
;MGKQRDLSLEHYIEETTTNIKEDRAMAKSLLMDVMADMKASPSDRREMGPIAAKYVENLQRSNEQMVKLAAILQRQKTGQVGLTDDDKEQLFDLLNEGKQDG
;
A
#
# COMPACT_ATOMS: atom_id res chain seq x y z
N MET A 1 14.90 -11.02 -26.27
CA MET A 1 13.57 -11.42 -25.76
C MET A 1 13.63 -11.45 -24.24
N GLY A 2 13.31 -10.34 -23.59
CA GLY A 2 13.23 -10.29 -22.12
C GLY A 2 11.84 -10.69 -21.69
N LYS A 3 11.68 -11.88 -21.09
CA LYS A 3 10.44 -12.23 -20.37
C LYS A 3 10.32 -11.30 -19.18
N GLN A 4 9.62 -10.19 -19.36
CA GLN A 4 9.09 -9.40 -18.27
C GLN A 4 8.10 -10.31 -17.55
N ARG A 5 8.42 -10.70 -16.30
CA ARG A 5 7.56 -11.55 -15.49
C ARG A 5 6.31 -10.72 -15.21
N ASP A 6 5.18 -11.16 -15.75
CA ASP A 6 3.87 -10.60 -15.43
C ASP A 6 3.52 -11.03 -13.99
N LEU A 7 4.11 -10.34 -13.01
CA LEU A 7 3.74 -10.52 -11.62
C LEU A 7 2.40 -9.81 -11.42
N SER A 8 1.41 -10.55 -10.91
CA SER A 8 0.09 -9.97 -10.67
C SER A 8 0.20 -8.83 -9.67
N LEU A 9 -0.69 -7.85 -9.78
CA LEU A 9 -0.74 -6.76 -8.82
C LEU A 9 -0.88 -7.27 -7.37
N GLU A 10 -1.66 -8.33 -7.16
CA GLU A 10 -1.79 -9.01 -5.87
C GLU A 10 -0.43 -9.38 -5.27
N HIS A 11 0.47 -9.90 -6.09
CA HIS A 11 1.83 -10.26 -5.67
C HIS A 11 2.62 -9.04 -5.21
N TYR A 12 2.58 -7.93 -5.96
CA TYR A 12 3.27 -6.70 -5.56
C TYR A 12 2.68 -6.09 -4.29
N ILE A 13 1.37 -6.21 -4.07
CA ILE A 13 0.69 -5.75 -2.86
C ILE A 13 1.13 -6.59 -1.66
N GLU A 14 1.21 -7.91 -1.81
CA GLU A 14 1.69 -8.82 -0.78
C GLU A 14 3.17 -8.57 -0.45
N GLU A 15 4.03 -8.47 -1.47
CA GLU A 15 5.46 -8.17 -1.30
C GLU A 15 5.66 -6.82 -0.60
N THR A 16 4.97 -5.77 -1.07
CA THR A 16 5.04 -4.43 -0.47
C THR A 16 4.57 -4.44 0.98
N THR A 17 3.46 -5.14 1.28
CA THR A 17 2.93 -5.25 2.64
C THR A 17 3.90 -5.98 3.56
N THR A 18 4.56 -7.02 3.06
CA THR A 18 5.56 -7.80 3.79
C THR A 18 6.78 -6.94 4.09
N ASN A 19 7.34 -6.27 3.08
CA ASN A 19 8.48 -5.38 3.24
C ASN A 19 8.19 -4.28 4.28
N ILE A 20 7.01 -3.65 4.20
CA ILE A 20 6.59 -2.64 5.18
C ILE A 20 6.55 -3.23 6.61
N LYS A 21 6.03 -4.44 6.80
CA LYS A 21 5.96 -5.07 8.12
C LYS A 21 7.35 -5.41 8.68
N GLU A 22 8.22 -5.95 7.83
CA GLU A 22 9.59 -6.31 8.20
C GLU A 22 10.42 -5.07 8.56
N ASP A 23 10.34 -4.01 7.76
CA ASP A 23 11.01 -2.74 8.02
C ASP A 23 10.56 -2.13 9.36
N ARG A 24 9.27 -2.22 9.67
CA ARG A 24 8.73 -1.75 10.96
C ARG A 24 9.24 -2.56 12.12
N ALA A 25 9.28 -3.88 11.97
CA ALA A 25 9.77 -4.76 13.02
C ALA A 25 11.24 -4.44 13.32
N MET A 26 12.06 -4.29 12.27
CA MET A 26 13.46 -3.92 12.40
C MET A 26 13.64 -2.53 13.04
N ALA A 27 12.96 -1.51 12.52
CA ALA A 27 13.05 -0.14 13.05
C ALA A 27 12.58 -0.07 14.52
N LYS A 28 11.55 -0.83 14.88
CA LYS A 28 11.07 -0.91 16.26
C LYS A 28 12.09 -1.60 17.18
N SER A 29 12.73 -2.67 16.73
CA SER A 29 13.79 -3.34 17.50
C SER A 29 14.95 -2.38 17.76
N LEU A 30 15.49 -1.77 16.70
CA LEU A 30 16.60 -0.83 16.80
C LEU A 30 16.25 0.40 17.65
N LEU A 31 15.00 0.88 17.57
CA LEU A 31 14.54 1.96 18.44
C LEU A 31 14.53 1.55 19.91
N MET A 32 14.11 0.32 20.24
CA MET A 32 14.15 -0.15 21.63
C MET A 32 15.59 -0.22 22.16
N ASP A 33 16.53 -0.68 21.34
CA ASP A 33 17.95 -0.76 21.70
C ASP A 33 18.51 0.63 21.98
N VAL A 34 18.29 1.58 21.07
CA VAL A 34 18.72 2.98 21.25
C VAL A 34 18.05 3.62 22.48
N MET A 35 16.77 3.35 22.71
CA MET A 35 16.07 3.85 23.90
C MET A 35 16.59 3.24 25.21
N ALA A 36 17.13 2.02 25.19
CA ALA A 36 17.78 1.43 26.34
C ALA A 36 19.12 2.14 26.63
N ASP A 37 19.93 2.37 25.60
CA ASP A 37 21.22 3.06 25.71
C ASP A 37 21.05 4.53 26.16
N MET A 38 20.00 5.21 25.70
CA MET A 38 19.65 6.57 26.11
C MET A 38 19.39 6.75 27.61
N LYS A 39 19.13 5.66 28.36
CA LYS A 39 18.86 5.72 29.80
C LYS A 39 20.14 5.80 30.64
N ALA A 40 21.32 5.56 30.05
CA ALA A 40 22.58 5.52 30.77
C ALA A 40 23.00 6.90 31.32
N SER A 41 22.94 7.96 30.50
CA SER A 41 23.25 9.32 30.95
C SER A 41 22.56 10.42 30.12
N PRO A 42 22.50 11.67 30.63
CA PRO A 42 22.05 12.82 29.84
C PRO A 42 22.91 13.10 28.60
N SER A 43 24.20 12.73 28.64
CA SER A 43 25.11 12.85 27.49
C SER A 43 24.71 11.86 26.39
N ASP A 44 24.49 10.60 26.76
CA ASP A 44 24.07 9.54 25.83
C ASP A 44 22.72 9.87 25.21
N ARG A 45 21.79 10.45 26.00
CA ARG A 45 20.49 10.92 25.48
C ARG A 45 20.64 12.00 24.40
N ARG A 46 21.60 12.92 24.55
CA ARG A 46 21.86 13.98 23.57
C ARG A 46 22.43 13.40 22.28
N GLU A 47 23.30 12.40 22.38
CA GLU A 47 23.92 11.75 21.22
C GLU A 47 22.97 10.79 20.49
N MET A 48 22.21 10.01 21.24
CA MET A 48 21.33 8.96 20.72
C MET A 48 19.94 9.48 20.30
N GLY A 49 19.51 10.64 20.81
CA GLY A 49 18.23 11.26 20.45
C GLY A 49 18.02 11.46 18.93
N PRO A 50 18.99 12.01 18.19
CA PRO A 50 18.93 12.10 16.73
C PRO A 50 18.84 10.73 16.03
N ILE A 51 19.45 9.69 16.59
CA ILE A 51 19.41 8.33 16.03
C ILE A 51 18.02 7.72 16.24
N ALA A 52 17.47 7.83 17.46
CA ALA A 52 16.11 7.42 17.77
C ALA A 52 15.07 8.12 16.88
N ALA A 53 15.26 9.42 16.62
CA ALA A 53 14.40 10.20 15.74
C ALA A 53 14.33 9.62 14.32
N LYS A 54 15.46 9.15 13.76
CA LYS A 54 15.49 8.52 12.44
C LYS A 54 14.68 7.22 12.40
N TYR A 55 14.71 6.41 13.46
CA TYR A 55 13.89 5.21 13.51
C TYR A 55 12.40 5.52 13.62
N VAL A 56 12.02 6.55 14.38
CA VAL A 56 10.63 7.05 14.44
C VAL A 56 10.19 7.58 13.07
N GLU A 57 11.04 8.32 12.38
CA GLU A 57 10.78 8.81 11.03
C GLU A 57 10.58 7.66 10.02
N ASN A 58 11.41 6.60 10.09
CA ASN A 58 11.23 5.41 9.26
C ASN A 58 9.88 4.72 9.53
N LEU A 59 9.46 4.63 10.80
CA LEU A 59 8.14 4.11 11.17
C LEU A 59 7.00 5.00 10.63
N GLN A 60 7.17 6.33 10.62
CA GLN A 60 6.21 7.26 10.03
C GLN A 60 6.13 7.11 8.51
N ARG A 61 7.26 7.05 7.79
CA ARG A 61 7.30 6.80 6.35
C ARG A 61 6.64 5.46 5.99
N SER A 62 6.82 4.45 6.82
CA SER A 62 6.14 3.16 6.68
C SER A 62 4.61 3.29 6.85
N ASN A 63 4.13 4.11 7.79
CA ASN A 63 2.69 4.41 7.90
C ASN A 63 2.15 5.11 6.63
N GLU A 64 2.89 6.08 6.10
CA GLU A 64 2.51 6.77 4.85
C GLU A 64 2.42 5.81 3.66
N GLN A 65 3.33 4.83 3.57
CA GLN A 65 3.29 3.80 2.54
C GLN A 65 2.04 2.93 2.65
N MET A 66 1.64 2.50 3.85
CA MET A 66 0.39 1.75 4.05
C MET A 66 -0.84 2.56 3.63
N VAL A 67 -0.88 3.86 3.93
CA VAL A 67 -1.98 4.73 3.50
C VAL A 67 -2.03 4.85 1.98
N LYS A 68 -0.87 5.00 1.31
CA LYS A 68 -0.79 5.03 -0.16
C LYS A 68 -1.27 3.71 -0.78
N LEU A 69 -0.87 2.58 -0.21
CA LEU A 69 -1.31 1.26 -0.65
C LEU A 69 -2.83 1.10 -0.51
N ALA A 70 -3.39 1.50 0.64
CA ALA A 70 -4.84 1.49 0.86
C ALA A 70 -5.59 2.36 -0.15
N ALA A 71 -5.07 3.56 -0.48
CA ALA A 71 -5.64 4.44 -1.48
C ALA A 71 -5.61 3.82 -2.90
N ILE A 72 -4.53 3.14 -3.28
CA ILE A 72 -4.42 2.43 -4.57
C ILE A 72 -5.47 1.30 -4.62
N LEU A 73 -5.55 0.48 -3.57
CA LEU A 73 -6.53 -0.60 -3.46
C LEU A 73 -7.97 -0.10 -3.54
N GLN A 74 -8.28 1.02 -2.89
CA GLN A 74 -9.61 1.63 -2.95
C GLN A 74 -9.96 2.08 -4.39
N ARG A 75 -9.01 2.73 -5.08
CA ARG A 75 -9.20 3.19 -6.46
C ARG A 75 -9.47 2.04 -7.43
N GLN A 76 -8.83 0.89 -7.22
CA GLN A 76 -9.10 -0.28 -8.04
C GLN A 76 -10.52 -0.82 -7.86
N LYS A 77 -11.03 -0.85 -6.63
CA LYS A 77 -12.43 -1.24 -6.38
C LYS A 77 -13.42 -0.32 -7.08
N THR A 78 -13.10 0.96 -7.21
CA THR A 78 -13.96 1.94 -7.91
C THR A 78 -13.76 1.98 -9.44
N GLY A 79 -12.79 1.25 -9.99
CA GLY A 79 -12.50 1.22 -11.43
C GLY A 79 -13.48 0.38 -12.25
N GLN A 80 -14.34 -0.41 -11.62
CA GLN A 80 -15.47 -1.08 -12.27
C GLN A 80 -16.69 -0.16 -12.29
N VAL A 81 -16.63 0.91 -13.08
CA VAL A 81 -17.83 1.64 -13.52
C VAL A 81 -17.91 1.46 -15.03
N GLY A 82 -18.58 0.39 -15.43
CA GLY A 82 -18.86 0.04 -16.81
C GLY A 82 -20.06 -0.88 -16.83
N LEU A 83 -20.77 -0.91 -17.96
CA LEU A 83 -21.88 -1.85 -18.16
C LEU A 83 -21.33 -3.27 -17.98
N THR A 84 -21.98 -4.05 -17.11
CA THR A 84 -21.75 -5.50 -17.04
C THR A 84 -22.11 -6.13 -18.39
N ASP A 85 -21.64 -7.36 -18.64
CA ASP A 85 -22.01 -8.03 -19.89
C ASP A 85 -23.53 -8.24 -19.99
N ASP A 86 -24.21 -8.47 -18.87
CA ASP A 86 -25.67 -8.49 -18.77
C ASP A 86 -26.30 -7.12 -19.11
N ASP A 87 -25.74 -6.01 -18.59
CA ASP A 87 -26.22 -4.67 -18.93
C ASP A 87 -26.06 -4.38 -20.43
N LYS A 88 -25.00 -4.89 -21.06
CA LYS A 88 -24.78 -4.75 -22.51
C LYS A 88 -25.79 -5.57 -23.29
N GLU A 89 -26.07 -6.81 -22.90
CA GLU A 89 -27.10 -7.65 -23.55
C GLU A 89 -28.48 -6.99 -23.46
N GLN A 90 -28.88 -6.54 -22.28
CA GLN A 90 -30.15 -5.83 -22.09
C GLN A 90 -30.25 -4.55 -22.94
N LEU A 91 -29.14 -3.81 -23.06
CA LEU A 91 -29.10 -2.62 -23.93
C LEU A 91 -29.17 -2.99 -25.42
N PHE A 92 -28.57 -4.11 -25.84
CA PHE A 92 -28.67 -4.62 -27.20
C PHE A 92 -30.12 -5.00 -27.55
N ASP A 93 -30.81 -5.66 -26.64
CA ASP A 93 -32.21 -6.05 -26.82
C ASP A 93 -33.12 -4.81 -26.93
N LEU A 94 -32.97 -3.85 -26.03
CA LEU A 94 -33.75 -2.60 -26.05
C LEU A 94 -33.56 -1.78 -27.34
N LEU A 95 -32.33 -1.76 -27.88
CA LEU A 95 -32.01 -1.09 -29.15
C LEU A 95 -32.59 -1.83 -30.37
N ASN A 96 -32.75 -3.15 -30.28
CA ASN A 96 -33.34 -3.95 -31.35
C ASN A 96 -34.87 -3.85 -31.34
N GLU A 97 -35.49 -3.78 -30.17
CA GLU A 97 -36.93 -3.51 -30.02
C GLU A 97 -37.30 -2.14 -30.61
N GLY A 98 -36.53 -1.09 -30.29
CA GLY A 98 -36.77 0.26 -30.81
C GLY A 98 -36.57 0.43 -32.33
N LYS A 99 -35.97 -0.54 -33.01
CA LYS A 99 -35.81 -0.55 -34.48
C LYS A 99 -36.93 -1.28 -35.23
N GLN A 100 -37.77 -2.05 -34.53
CA GLN A 100 -38.89 -2.77 -35.16
C GLN A 100 -40.15 -1.92 -35.30
N ASP A 101 -40.22 -0.77 -34.61
CA ASP A 101 -41.37 0.15 -34.61
C ASP A 101 -41.24 1.36 -35.58
N GLY A 102 -40.35 1.29 -36.58
CA GLY A 102 -40.17 2.33 -37.62
C GLY A 102 -40.10 1.77 -39.02
#